data_AF-A0A448X0W9-F1
#
_entry.id   AF-A0A448X0W9-F1
#
_cell.length_a   1.000
_cell.length_b   1.000
_cell.length_c   1.000
_cell.angle_alpha   90.00
_cell.angle_beta   90.00
_cell.angle_gamma   90.00
#
_symmetry.space_group_name_H-M   'P 1'
#
loop_
_entity.id
_entity.type
_entity.pdbx_description
1 polymer ?
#
loop_
_entity_poly.entity_id
_entity_poly.type
_entity_poly.pdbx_seq_one_letter_code
_entity_poly.pdbx_strand_id
1 'polypeptide(L)'
;FLTPHVCIISFHAVPGVPTEHRINIIHQLKAPDCNLWYIRFDLDLEHQLLALGTGTGASRIYLWDLSRSEMAFSLSPQILPISFTGCGTGLGLAAGTCAAIRQTRFADDGRILLCVGDSGLIVRFDRFSV
;
A
#
# COMPACT_ATOMS: atom_id res chain seq x y z
N PHE A 1 -16.34 -4.93 13.12
CA PHE A 1 -15.48 -4.11 12.25
C PHE A 1 -14.47 -5.04 11.61
N LEU A 2 -14.54 -5.24 10.29
CA LEU A 2 -13.63 -6.15 9.57
C LEU A 2 -12.27 -5.48 9.36
N THR A 3 -11.18 -6.16 9.71
CA THR A 3 -9.82 -5.73 9.34
C THR A 3 -9.66 -5.94 7.84
N PRO A 4 -9.28 -4.91 7.06
CA PRO A 4 -9.05 -5.09 5.63
C PRO A 4 -7.76 -5.89 5.39
N HIS A 5 -7.78 -6.72 4.36
CA HIS A 5 -6.66 -7.56 3.94
C HIS A 5 -6.34 -7.30 2.46
N VAL A 6 -5.05 -7.28 2.12
CA VAL A 6 -4.61 -7.35 0.72
C VAL A 6 -4.41 -8.82 0.38
N CYS A 7 -5.16 -9.31 -0.60
CA CYS A 7 -5.12 -10.71 -1.05
C CYS A 7 -4.32 -10.84 -2.34
N ILE A 8 -3.31 -11.71 -2.35
CA ILE A 8 -2.60 -12.10 -3.58
C ILE A 8 -3.31 -13.34 -4.14
N ILE A 9 -3.79 -13.25 -5.39
CA ILE A 9 -4.55 -14.29 -6.08
C ILE A 9 -3.76 -14.85 -7.26
N SER A 10 -3.87 -16.15 -7.49
CA SER A 10 -3.31 -16.80 -8.69
C SER A 10 -4.43 -17.35 -9.56
N PHE A 11 -4.22 -17.25 -10.88
CA PHE A 11 -5.07 -17.83 -11.91
C PHE A 11 -4.27 -18.90 -12.64
N HIS A 12 -4.83 -20.11 -12.73
CA HIS A 12 -4.29 -21.15 -13.58
C HIS A 12 -5.21 -21.34 -14.78
N ALA A 13 -4.83 -20.75 -15.92
CA ALA A 13 -5.55 -20.92 -17.17
C ALA A 13 -4.84 -21.96 -18.05
N VAL A 14 -5.55 -23.02 -18.43
CA VAL A 14 -5.10 -23.99 -19.43
C VAL A 14 -5.79 -23.66 -20.76
N PRO A 15 -5.04 -23.43 -21.85
CA PRO A 15 -5.64 -23.12 -23.16
C PRO A 15 -6.57 -24.24 -23.64
N GLY A 16 -7.78 -23.88 -24.09
CA GLY A 16 -8.74 -24.80 -24.73
C GLY A 16 -9.66 -25.59 -23.79
N VAL A 17 -9.54 -25.42 -22.47
CA VAL A 17 -10.48 -25.98 -21.49
C VAL A 17 -11.36 -24.84 -20.95
N PRO A 18 -12.69 -25.02 -20.83
CA PRO A 18 -13.53 -24.06 -20.11
C PRO A 18 -12.96 -23.88 -18.71
N THR A 19 -12.38 -22.72 -18.44
CA THR A 19 -11.76 -22.44 -17.16
C THR A 19 -12.86 -22.27 -16.12
N GLU A 20 -13.02 -23.25 -15.25
CA GLU A 20 -13.66 -22.99 -13.96
C GLU A 20 -12.83 -21.88 -13.29
N HIS A 21 -13.43 -20.71 -13.07
CA HIS A 21 -12.74 -19.58 -12.45
C HIS A 21 -12.53 -19.85 -10.96
N ARG A 22 -11.56 -20.71 -10.64
CA ARG A 22 -11.19 -21.03 -9.26
C ARG A 22 -10.20 -19.98 -8.77
N ILE A 23 -10.69 -19.06 -7.92
CA ILE A 23 -9.86 -18.08 -7.24
C ILE A 23 -9.22 -18.77 -6.03
N ASN A 24 -7.90 -18.83 -6.00
CA ASN A 24 -7.15 -19.27 -4.82
C ASN A 24 -6.47 -18.06 -4.17
N ILE A 25 -6.70 -17.88 -2.87
CA ILE A 25 -5.98 -16.88 -2.06
C ILE A 25 -4.66 -17.51 -1.63
N ILE A 26 -3.55 -16.99 -2.17
CA ILE A 26 -2.20 -17.49 -1.82
C ILE A 26 -1.77 -16.87 -0.51
N HIS A 27 -2.02 -15.57 -0.33
CA HIS A 27 -1.58 -14.85 0.86
C HIS A 27 -2.51 -13.68 1.20
N GLN A 28 -2.62 -13.36 2.50
CA GLN A 28 -3.39 -12.24 3.02
C GLN A 28 -2.51 -11.39 3.92
N LEU A 29 -2.25 -10.16 3.51
CA LEU A 29 -1.51 -9.18 4.31
C LEU A 29 -2.50 -8.35 5.13
N LYS A 30 -2.25 -8.22 6.43
CA LYS A 30 -3.08 -7.38 7.30
C LYS A 30 -2.76 -5.92 7.03
N ALA A 31 -3.78 -5.12 6.72
CA ALA A 31 -3.64 -3.68 6.50
C ALA A 31 -4.44 -2.91 7.56
N PRO A 32 -3.99 -2.87 8.83
CA PRO A 32 -4.67 -2.08 9.85
C PRO A 32 -4.73 -0.61 9.41
N ASP A 33 -5.81 0.09 9.71
CA ASP A 33 -5.99 1.50 9.33
C ASP A 33 -6.22 1.80 7.84
N CYS A 34 -6.57 0.78 7.03
CA CYS A 34 -6.91 0.94 5.62
C CYS A 34 -8.44 0.84 5.37
N ASN A 35 -9.26 1.50 6.19
CA ASN A 35 -10.71 1.56 5.97
C ASN A 35 -11.06 2.64 4.93
N LEU A 36 -10.79 2.35 3.66
CA LEU A 36 -11.00 3.27 2.55
C LEU A 36 -11.91 2.67 1.50
N TRP A 37 -12.79 3.52 0.93
CA TRP A 37 -13.66 3.19 -0.20
C TRP A 37 -12.90 3.02 -1.52
N TYR A 38 -11.71 3.62 -1.63
CA TYR A 38 -10.83 3.51 -2.77
C TYR A 38 -9.37 3.63 -2.32
N ILE A 39 -8.54 2.71 -2.84
CA ILE A 39 -7.08 2.76 -2.73
C ILE A 39 -6.45 2.15 -3.99
N ARG A 40 -5.35 2.74 -4.44
CA ARG A 40 -4.45 2.19 -5.45
C ARG A 40 -3.10 1.93 -4.80
N PHE A 41 -2.74 0.66 -4.64
CA PHE A 41 -1.40 0.26 -4.25
C PHE A 41 -0.54 0.03 -5.49
N ASP A 42 0.76 -0.11 -5.28
CA ASP A 42 1.70 -0.46 -6.33
C ASP A 42 2.66 -1.55 -5.88
N LEU A 43 3.15 -2.31 -6.85
CA LEU A 43 4.03 -3.45 -6.67
C LEU A 43 5.26 -3.27 -7.55
N ASP A 44 6.43 -3.20 -6.93
CA ASP A 44 7.70 -3.32 -7.62
C ASP A 44 8.04 -4.80 -7.74
N LEU A 45 7.96 -5.34 -8.96
CA LEU A 45 8.22 -6.76 -9.24
C LEU A 45 9.71 -7.10 -9.21
N GLU A 46 10.58 -6.15 -9.57
CA GLU A 46 12.02 -6.38 -9.61
C GLU A 46 12.57 -6.49 -8.18
N HIS A 47 12.15 -5.58 -7.31
CA HIS A 47 12.56 -5.55 -5.91
C HIS A 47 11.60 -6.32 -4.97
N GLN A 48 10.48 -6.83 -5.50
CA GLN A 48 9.45 -7.56 -4.76
C GLN A 48 8.86 -6.76 -3.59
N LEU A 49 8.60 -5.46 -3.79
CA LEU A 49 8.06 -4.56 -2.77
C LEU A 49 6.61 -4.20 -3.06
N LEU A 50 5.75 -4.28 -2.04
CA LEU A 50 4.36 -3.83 -2.11
C LEU A 50 4.16 -2.59 -1.24
N ALA A 51 3.67 -1.50 -1.82
CA ALA A 51 3.41 -0.25 -1.11
C ALA A 51 1.89 0.07 -1.04
N LEU A 52 1.36 0.25 0.17
CA LEU A 52 -0.04 0.60 0.44
C LEU A 52 -0.16 1.83 1.34
N GLY A 53 -0.98 2.78 0.93
CA GLY A 53 -1.36 3.92 1.76
C GLY A 53 -2.37 3.57 2.88
N THR A 54 -2.34 4.28 4.00
CA THR A 54 -3.39 4.16 5.03
C THR A 54 -4.46 5.24 4.91
N GLY A 55 -5.60 5.00 5.56
CA GLY A 55 -6.79 5.84 5.49
C GLY A 55 -7.32 6.37 6.82
N THR A 56 -6.86 5.81 7.94
CA THR A 56 -7.26 6.23 9.28
C THR A 56 -6.04 6.44 10.18
N GLY A 57 -6.15 7.31 11.18
CA GLY A 57 -5.05 7.64 12.08
C GLY A 57 -3.94 8.46 11.41
N ALA A 58 -2.70 8.36 11.89
CA ALA A 58 -1.59 9.09 11.26
C ALA A 58 -1.32 8.55 9.84
N SER A 59 -1.19 9.46 8.87
CA SER A 59 -0.85 9.12 7.47
C SER A 59 0.49 8.40 7.41
N ARG A 60 0.49 7.21 6.80
CA ARG A 60 1.70 6.39 6.63
C ARG A 60 1.56 5.50 5.41
N ILE A 61 2.68 4.94 4.98
CA ILE A 61 2.73 3.88 3.97
C ILE A 61 3.15 2.59 4.65
N TYR A 62 2.46 1.50 4.32
CA TYR A 62 2.93 0.15 4.57
C TYR A 62 3.73 -0.35 3.38
N LEU A 63 4.97 -0.74 3.64
CA LEU A 63 5.86 -1.34 2.67
C LEU A 63 6.14 -2.77 3.10
N TRP A 64 5.68 -3.75 2.30
CA TRP A 64 6.00 -5.15 2.50
C TRP A 64 7.10 -5.57 1.55
N ASP A 65 8.10 -6.26 2.10
CA ASP A 65 9.07 -7.03 1.33
C ASP A 65 8.53 -8.45 1.12
N LEU A 66 8.27 -8.78 -0.14
CA LEU A 66 7.72 -10.05 -0.57
C LEU A 66 8.81 -11.06 -0.96
N SER A 67 10.09 -10.67 -0.99
CA SER A 67 11.22 -11.57 -1.28
C SER A 67 11.35 -12.68 -0.23
N ARG A 68 10.85 -12.42 0.98
CA ARG A 68 10.86 -13.36 2.12
C ARG A 68 9.59 -14.21 2.18
N SER A 69 9.22 -14.84 1.06
CA SER A 69 8.00 -15.66 0.92
C SER A 69 7.93 -16.84 1.90
N GLU A 70 9.05 -17.31 2.44
CA GLU A 70 9.11 -18.37 3.46
C GLU A 70 8.50 -17.95 4.81
N MET A 71 8.31 -16.64 5.04
CA MET A 71 7.56 -16.05 6.16
C MET A 71 6.23 -15.42 5.72
N ALA A 72 5.66 -15.88 4.58
CA ALA A 72 4.23 -15.71 4.29
C ALA A 72 3.44 -16.12 5.56
N PHE A 73 2.19 -15.74 5.76
CA PHE A 73 1.48 -15.79 7.05
C PHE A 73 1.91 -14.77 8.13
N SER A 74 3.14 -14.22 8.16
CA SER A 74 3.54 -13.24 9.20
C SER A 74 4.36 -12.03 8.71
N LEU A 75 4.27 -11.67 7.43
CA LEU A 75 4.91 -10.45 6.92
C LEU A 75 4.29 -9.20 7.57
N SER A 76 5.08 -8.55 8.42
CA SER A 76 4.75 -7.24 8.99
C SER A 76 5.32 -6.15 8.08
N PRO A 77 4.56 -5.10 7.75
CA PRO A 77 5.08 -4.04 6.91
C PRO A 77 6.11 -3.19 7.65
N GLN A 78 7.11 -2.71 6.93
CA GLN A 78 7.82 -1.50 7.33
C GLN A 78 6.85 -0.33 7.22
N ILE A 79 6.88 0.56 8.22
CA ILE A 79 6.02 1.74 8.28
C ILE A 79 6.85 2.96 7.85
N LEU A 80 6.45 3.61 6.76
CA LEU A 80 7.01 4.89 6.35
C LEU A 80 6.11 6.02 6.86
N PRO A 81 6.50 6.75 7.93
CA PRO A 81 5.68 7.81 8.48
C PRO A 81 5.68 9.04 7.56
N ILE A 82 4.53 9.69 7.43
CA ILE A 82 4.41 10.98 6.75
C ILE A 82 4.25 12.05 7.83
N SER A 83 5.27 12.90 7.95
CA SER A 83 5.23 14.09 8.80
C SER A 83 5.42 15.31 7.91
N PHE A 84 4.50 16.26 7.98
CA PHE A 84 4.66 17.54 7.30
C PHE A 84 4.27 18.67 8.26
N THR A 85 5.02 19.75 8.21
CA THR A 85 4.75 21.01 8.91
C THR A 85 4.17 21.98 7.89
N GLY A 86 2.84 22.09 7.81
CA GLY A 86 2.26 23.07 6.87
C GLY A 86 0.79 22.95 6.48
N CYS A 87 0.09 21.82 6.66
CA CYS A 87 -1.33 21.73 6.27
C CYS A 87 -2.32 22.41 7.23
N GLY A 88 -1.86 23.33 8.09
CA GLY A 88 -2.59 23.75 9.28
C GLY A 88 -3.30 25.10 9.25
N THR A 89 -3.18 25.95 8.21
CA THR A 89 -3.66 27.35 8.34
C THR A 89 -4.43 27.94 7.16
N GLY A 90 -4.40 27.33 5.96
CA GLY A 90 -5.09 27.87 4.77
C GLY A 90 -6.39 27.16 4.38
N LEU A 91 -6.63 25.94 4.86
CA LEU A 91 -7.74 25.07 4.41
C LEU A 91 -8.66 24.56 5.56
N GLY A 92 -8.53 25.11 6.78
CA GLY A 92 -9.38 24.74 7.92
C GLY A 92 -9.14 23.33 8.48
N LEU A 93 -8.09 22.64 8.05
CA LEU A 93 -7.70 21.33 8.55
C LEU A 93 -6.76 21.50 9.75
N ALA A 94 -7.09 20.85 10.87
CA ALA A 94 -6.31 20.94 12.10
C ALA A 94 -4.87 20.44 11.87
N ALA A 95 -3.89 21.07 12.55
CA ALA A 95 -2.53 20.55 12.57
C ALA A 95 -2.55 19.07 13.04
N GLY A 96 -2.04 18.16 12.19
CA GLY A 96 -2.10 16.71 12.44
C GLY A 96 -3.29 15.98 11.81
N THR A 97 -4.04 16.62 10.89
CA THR A 97 -5.12 15.93 10.17
C THR A 97 -4.63 14.76 9.31
N CYS A 98 -5.26 13.62 9.56
CA CYS A 98 -5.21 12.37 8.79
C CYS A 98 -5.60 12.61 7.33
N ALA A 99 -4.62 12.69 6.43
CA ALA A 99 -4.86 12.62 5.00
C ALA A 99 -4.78 11.15 4.58
N ALA A 100 -5.87 10.60 4.04
CA ALA A 100 -5.81 9.26 3.45
C ALA A 100 -4.86 9.28 2.26
N ILE A 101 -3.97 8.30 2.19
CA ILE A 101 -3.12 8.10 1.01
C ILE A 101 -3.89 7.25 0.02
N ARG A 102 -4.25 7.84 -1.12
CA ARG A 102 -5.13 7.24 -2.13
C ARG A 102 -4.38 6.40 -3.13
N GLN A 103 -3.15 6.81 -3.44
CA GLN A 103 -2.36 6.15 -4.47
C GLN A 103 -0.88 6.15 -4.12
N THR A 104 -0.25 5.00 -4.37
CA THR A 104 1.20 4.82 -4.36
C THR A 104 1.66 4.46 -5.77
N ARG A 105 2.91 4.80 -6.12
CA ARG A 105 3.57 4.40 -7.36
C ARG A 105 5.09 4.41 -7.20
N PHE A 106 5.73 3.28 -7.45
CA PHE A 106 7.18 3.19 -7.62
C PHE A 106 7.59 3.82 -8.95
N ALA A 107 8.72 4.51 -8.96
CA ALA A 107 9.40 4.87 -10.21
C ALA A 107 9.90 3.60 -10.91
N ASP A 108 10.21 3.72 -12.19
CA ASP A 108 10.61 2.57 -13.01
C ASP A 108 11.90 1.88 -12.52
N ASP A 109 12.75 2.60 -11.79
CA ASP A 109 13.98 2.07 -11.18
C ASP A 109 13.80 1.57 -9.73
N GLY A 110 12.57 1.64 -9.19
CA GLY A 110 12.26 1.26 -7.81
C GLY A 110 12.83 2.16 -6.72
N ARG A 111 13.61 3.20 -7.06
CA ARG A 111 14.34 4.02 -6.07
C ARG A 111 13.49 5.11 -5.43
N ILE A 112 12.41 5.48 -6.09
CA ILE A 112 11.49 6.53 -5.69
C ILE A 112 10.10 5.94 -5.53
N LEU A 113 9.43 6.32 -4.44
CA LEU A 113 8.05 6.00 -4.17
C LEU A 113 7.30 7.32 -4.06
N LEU A 114 6.37 7.52 -4.99
CA LEU A 114 5.47 8.65 -4.99
C LEU A 114 4.14 8.24 -4.37
N CYS A 115 3.66 9.06 -3.45
CA CYS A 115 2.39 8.88 -2.77
C CYS A 115 1.56 10.14 -2.91
N VAL A 116 0.28 9.97 -3.21
CA VAL A 116 -0.67 11.08 -3.24
C VAL A 116 -1.83 10.78 -2.31
N GLY A 117 -2.26 11.81 -1.58
CA GLY A 117 -3.33 11.73 -0.61
C GLY A 117 -4.31 12.88 -0.71
N ASP A 118 -5.26 12.89 0.21
CA ASP A 118 -6.28 13.92 0.26
C ASP A 118 -5.68 15.33 0.45
N SER A 119 -6.45 16.37 0.09
CA SER A 119 -6.07 17.78 0.25
C SER A 119 -4.79 18.20 -0.51
N GLY A 120 -4.49 17.51 -1.61
CA GLY A 120 -3.33 17.83 -2.45
C GLY A 120 -1.99 17.39 -1.83
N LEU A 121 -2.02 16.49 -0.85
CA LEU A 121 -0.79 15.91 -0.28
C LEU A 121 -0.06 15.10 -1.37
N ILE A 122 1.18 15.49 -1.64
CA ILE A 122 2.12 14.73 -2.48
C ILE A 122 3.36 14.48 -1.64
N VAL A 123 3.73 13.22 -1.49
CA VAL A 123 4.91 12.80 -0.75
C VAL A 123 5.80 11.99 -1.67
N ARG A 124 7.08 12.33 -1.64
CA ARG A 124 8.14 11.58 -2.30
C ARG A 124 9.01 11.00 -1.20
N PHE A 125 9.22 9.69 -1.29
CA PHE A 125 10.28 9.04 -0.56
C PHE A 125 11.41 8.73 -1.55
N ASP A 126 12.65 8.92 -1.10
CA ASP A 126 13.85 8.45 -1.79
C ASP A 126 14.49 7.35 -0.95
N ARG A 127 14.85 6.21 -1.58
CA ARG A 127 15.55 5.09 -0.94
C ARG A 127 14.88 4.60 0.36
N PHE A 128 13.92 3.69 0.25
CA PHE A 128 13.36 2.96 1.39
C PHE A 128 14.29 1.77 1.65
N SER A 129 15.24 1.93 2.56
CA SER A 129 16.03 0.80 3.04
C SER A 129 15.10 -0.11 3.85
N VAL A 130 14.87 -1.31 3.33
CA VAL A 130 14.26 -2.44 4.03
C VAL A 130 15.33 -3.15 4.85
#